data_AF-A0A943DL79-F1
#
_entry.id   AF-A0A943DL79-F1
#
_cell.length_a   1.000
_cell.length_b   1.000
_cell.length_c   1.000
_cell.angle_alpha   90.00
_cell.angle_beta   90.00
_cell.angle_gamma   90.00
#
_symmetry.space_group_name_H-M   'P 1'
#
loop_
_entity.id
_entity.type
_entity.pdbx_description
1 polymer ?
#
loop_
_entity_poly.entity_id
_entity_poly.type
_entity_poly.pdbx_seq_one_letter_code
_entity_poly.pdbx_strand_id
1 'polypeptide(L)'
;MAFMDKLGQMANKVGEVAGDTFDYGKAKGKVVLEKGKIKDVKEAMGDYVYDAVSSSGEIDMDRIKAFCAEIDQHVANIEDLQAEARQSGDNLSETFGGREEE
;
A
#
# COMPACT_ATOMS: atom_id res chain seq x y z
N MET A 1 35.51 -18.52 -20.88
CA MET A 1 34.89 -17.21 -20.57
C MET A 1 33.59 -17.31 -19.77
N ALA A 2 33.29 -18.43 -19.09
CA ALA A 2 31.99 -18.61 -18.42
C ALA A 2 31.91 -18.07 -16.97
N PHE A 3 33.04 -17.83 -16.29
CA PHE A 3 33.06 -17.48 -14.87
C PHE A 3 32.91 -15.96 -14.62
N MET A 4 33.48 -15.12 -15.49
CA MET A 4 33.28 -13.65 -15.47
C MET A 4 31.86 -13.27 -15.88
N ASP A 5 31.25 -13.98 -16.85
CA ASP A 5 29.84 -13.80 -17.20
C ASP A 5 28.90 -14.17 -16.04
N LYS A 6 29.21 -15.24 -15.29
CA LYS A 6 28.42 -15.65 -14.12
C LYS A 6 28.54 -14.67 -12.95
N LEU A 7 29.72 -14.07 -12.74
CA LEU A 7 29.93 -13.05 -11.71
C LEU A 7 29.29 -11.70 -12.10
N GLY A 8 29.33 -11.32 -13.38
CA GLY A 8 28.60 -10.16 -13.90
C GLY A 8 27.07 -10.30 -13.77
N GLN A 9 26.54 -11.50 -14.03
CA GLN A 9 25.13 -11.81 -13.82
C GLN A 9 24.73 -11.84 -12.33
N MET A 10 25.62 -12.26 -11.43
CA MET A 10 25.36 -12.18 -9.98
C MET A 10 25.44 -10.74 -9.45
N ALA A 11 26.37 -9.92 -9.94
CA ALA A 11 26.50 -8.52 -9.54
C ALA A 11 25.29 -7.66 -9.95
N ASN A 12 24.75 -7.88 -11.16
CA ASN A 12 23.51 -7.22 -11.58
C ASN A 12 22.30 -7.69 -10.75
N LYS A 13 22.21 -8.99 -10.42
CA LYS A 13 21.10 -9.53 -9.61
C LYS A 13 21.11 -9.07 -8.14
N VAL A 14 22.28 -8.85 -7.53
CA VAL A 14 22.36 -8.41 -6.11
C VAL A 14 21.89 -6.95 -5.95
N GLY A 15 22.11 -6.09 -6.93
CA GLY A 15 21.63 -4.70 -6.92
C GLY A 15 20.12 -4.57 -7.10
N GLU A 16 19.54 -5.39 -7.99
CA GLU A 16 18.12 -5.37 -8.35
C GLU A 16 17.24 -5.87 -7.18
N VAL A 17 17.64 -6.95 -6.50
CA VAL A 17 16.90 -7.54 -5.37
C VAL A 17 16.83 -6.65 -4.14
N ALA A 18 17.91 -5.93 -3.84
CA ALA A 18 17.95 -5.00 -2.71
C ALA A 18 17.03 -3.79 -2.95
N GLY A 19 16.89 -3.35 -4.21
CA GLY A 19 15.93 -2.32 -4.60
C GLY A 19 14.48 -2.81 -4.47
N ASP A 20 14.17 -3.98 -5.04
CA ASP A 20 12.80 -4.51 -5.07
C ASP A 20 12.25 -4.86 -3.68
N THR A 21 13.09 -5.40 -2.79
CA THR A 21 12.69 -5.67 -1.39
C THR A 21 12.49 -4.40 -0.56
N PHE A 22 13.25 -3.33 -0.85
CA PHE A 22 13.08 -2.02 -0.22
C PHE A 22 11.77 -1.36 -0.66
N ASP A 23 11.45 -1.41 -1.95
CA ASP A 23 10.21 -0.84 -2.50
C ASP A 23 8.96 -1.57 -2.02
N TYR A 24 9.03 -2.90 -1.85
CA TYR A 24 7.95 -3.67 -1.24
C TYR A 24 7.69 -3.28 0.23
N GLY A 25 8.75 -3.11 1.02
CA GLY A 25 8.64 -2.65 2.42
C GLY A 25 8.05 -1.25 2.53
N LYS A 26 8.45 -0.35 1.62
CA LYS A 26 7.92 1.02 1.52
C LYS A 26 6.44 1.03 1.16
N ALA A 27 6.01 0.22 0.19
CA ALA A 27 4.62 0.10 -0.21
C ALA A 27 3.74 -0.39 0.96
N LYS A 28 4.18 -1.42 1.69
CA LYS A 28 3.50 -1.88 2.91
C LYS A 28 3.39 -0.81 3.98
N GLY A 29 4.46 -0.05 4.22
CA GLY A 29 4.46 1.08 5.15
C GLY A 29 3.42 2.13 4.78
N LYS A 30 3.34 2.51 3.49
CA LYS A 30 2.32 3.43 2.99
C LYS A 30 0.90 2.89 3.18
N VAL A 31 0.65 1.61 2.92
CA VAL A 31 -0.66 0.98 3.16
C VAL A 31 -1.09 1.09 4.62
N VAL A 32 -0.16 0.88 5.57
CA VAL A 32 -0.45 1.04 7.00
C VAL A 32 -0.81 2.49 7.34
N LEU A 33 -0.10 3.45 6.76
CA LEU A 33 -0.39 4.88 6.96
C LEU A 33 -1.77 5.27 6.40
N GLU A 34 -2.12 4.85 5.19
CA GLU A 34 -3.44 5.13 4.60
C GLU A 34 -4.57 4.49 5.45
N LYS A 35 -4.36 3.28 6.00
CA LYS A 35 -5.31 2.67 6.95
C LYS A 35 -5.46 3.50 8.23
N GLY A 36 -4.38 4.10 8.72
CA GLY A 36 -4.40 5.04 9.83
C GLY A 36 -5.28 6.25 9.52
N LYS A 37 -5.07 6.89 8.37
CA LYS A 37 -5.88 8.03 7.92
C LYS A 37 -7.37 7.69 7.83
N ILE A 38 -7.73 6.52 7.29
CA ILE A 38 -9.12 6.05 7.26
C ILE A 38 -9.72 5.96 8.66
N LYS A 39 -8.95 5.46 9.64
CA LYS A 39 -9.39 5.40 11.03
C LYS A 39 -9.64 6.79 11.59
N ASP A 40 -8.70 7.72 11.37
CA ASP A 40 -8.79 9.09 11.86
C ASP A 40 -10.01 9.82 11.25
N VAL A 41 -10.26 9.65 9.95
CA VAL A 41 -11.44 10.23 9.28
C VAL A 41 -12.75 9.63 9.82
N LYS A 42 -12.79 8.32 10.09
CA LYS A 42 -13.96 7.67 10.71
C LYS A 42 -14.22 8.15 12.14
N GLU A 43 -13.15 8.38 12.90
CA GLU A 43 -13.22 8.94 14.25
C GLU A 43 -13.77 10.37 14.20
N ALA A 44 -13.19 11.24 13.35
CA ALA A 44 -13.67 12.60 13.16
C ALA A 44 -15.13 12.68 12.67
N MET A 45 -15.54 11.76 11.80
CA MET A 45 -16.94 11.64 11.36
C MET A 45 -17.86 11.23 12.51
N GLY A 46 -17.43 10.29 13.34
CA GLY A 46 -18.16 9.85 14.54
C GLY A 46 -18.34 10.97 15.56
N ASP A 47 -17.26 11.69 15.87
CA ASP A 47 -17.26 12.85 16.76
C ASP A 47 -18.22 13.93 16.23
N TYR A 48 -18.14 14.23 14.93
CA TYR A 48 -19.04 15.18 14.29
C TYR A 48 -20.52 14.78 14.45
N VAL A 49 -20.87 13.52 14.18
CA VAL A 49 -22.25 13.04 14.31
C VAL A 49 -22.70 13.09 15.77
N TYR A 50 -21.84 12.70 16.70
CA TYR A 50 -22.15 12.75 18.13
C TYR A 50 -22.43 14.19 18.59
N ASP A 51 -21.58 15.14 18.23
CA ASP A 51 -21.73 16.55 18.58
C ASP A 51 -22.98 17.17 17.94
N ALA A 52 -23.23 16.87 16.66
CA ALA A 52 -24.41 17.33 15.93
C ALA A 52 -25.70 16.84 16.58
N VAL A 53 -25.79 15.55 16.91
CA VAL A 53 -26.98 14.95 17.54
C VAL A 53 -27.16 15.44 18.98
N SER A 54 -26.07 15.63 19.72
CA SER A 54 -26.12 16.06 21.13
C SER A 54 -26.42 17.54 21.32
N SER A 55 -26.08 18.39 20.34
CA SER A 55 -26.21 19.85 20.46
C SER A 55 -27.39 20.42 19.68
N SER A 56 -27.46 20.16 18.37
CA SER A 56 -28.45 20.79 17.47
C SER A 56 -29.56 19.84 17.03
N GLY A 57 -29.30 18.53 17.03
CA GLY A 57 -30.19 17.52 16.44
C GLY A 57 -30.18 17.51 14.90
N GLU A 58 -29.32 18.32 14.27
CA GLU A 58 -29.23 18.44 12.81
C GLU A 58 -27.86 17.97 12.31
N ILE A 59 -27.87 17.05 11.36
CA ILE A 59 -26.68 16.50 10.71
C ILE A 59 -26.56 17.10 9.31
N ASP A 60 -25.42 17.72 9.02
CA ASP A 60 -25.03 18.12 7.68
C ASP A 60 -24.59 16.88 6.88
N MET A 61 -25.51 16.41 6.05
CA MET A 61 -25.28 15.25 5.20
C MET A 61 -24.24 15.50 4.10
N ASP A 62 -23.98 16.74 3.70
CA ASP A 62 -22.94 17.04 2.72
C ASP A 62 -21.55 16.92 3.36
N ARG A 63 -21.42 17.28 4.64
CA ARG A 63 -20.21 17.01 5.42
C ARG A 63 -19.97 15.50 5.61
N ILE A 64 -21.02 14.71 5.84
CA ILE A 64 -20.90 13.24 5.89
C ILE A 64 -20.43 12.67 4.55
N LYS A 65 -21.00 13.13 3.43
CA LYS A 65 -20.55 12.70 2.09
C LYS A 65 -19.08 13.05 1.85
N ALA A 66 -18.61 14.20 2.34
CA ALA A 66 -17.21 14.59 2.22
C ALA A 66 -16.28 13.62 2.96
N PHE A 67 -16.62 13.21 4.19
CA PHE A 67 -15.88 12.18 4.92
C PHE A 67 -15.88 10.84 4.17
N CYS A 68 -17.02 10.42 3.62
CA CYS A 68 -17.09 9.19 2.81
C CYS A 68 -16.19 9.27 1.58
N ALA A 69 -16.21 10.39 0.85
CA ALA A 69 -15.36 10.58 -0.33
C ALA A 69 -13.86 10.55 0.02
N GLU A 70 -13.47 11.11 1.17
CA GLU A 70 -12.10 11.05 1.67
C GLU A 70 -11.69 9.61 2.02
N ILE A 71 -12.58 8.85 2.68
CA ILE A 71 -12.36 7.42 2.95
C ILE A 71 -12.20 6.63 1.65
N ASP A 72 -13.08 6.85 0.68
CA ASP A 72 -13.04 6.15 -0.62
C ASP A 72 -11.73 6.44 -1.36
N GLN A 73 -11.24 7.69 -1.31
CA GLN A 73 -9.94 8.05 -1.88
C GLN A 73 -8.79 7.30 -1.20
N HIS A 74 -8.79 7.20 0.14
CA HIS A 74 -7.77 6.44 0.86
C HIS A 74 -7.85 4.93 0.58
N VAL A 75 -9.05 4.39 0.38
CA VAL A 75 -9.25 2.99 -0.02
C VAL A 75 -8.67 2.75 -1.42
N ALA A 76 -8.95 3.62 -2.39
CA ALA A 76 -8.38 3.53 -3.74
C ALA A 76 -6.85 3.57 -3.71
N ASN A 77 -6.26 4.50 -2.93
CA ASN A 77 -4.81 4.56 -2.75
C ASN A 77 -4.22 3.25 -2.19
N ILE A 78 -4.93 2.60 -1.26
CA ILE A 78 -4.49 1.31 -0.69
C ILE A 78 -4.53 0.21 -1.75
N GLU A 79 -5.56 0.18 -2.59
CA GLU A 79 -5.69 -0.82 -3.67
C GLU A 79 -4.54 -0.67 -4.67
N ASP A 80 -4.23 0.56 -5.09
CA ASP A 80 -3.11 0.85 -5.99
C ASP A 80 -1.77 0.43 -5.36
N LEU A 81 -1.50 0.83 -4.11
CA LEU A 81 -0.28 0.45 -3.40
C LEU A 81 -0.15 -1.07 -3.19
N GLN A 82 -1.27 -1.79 -3.01
CA GLN A 82 -1.27 -3.24 -2.91
C GLN A 82 -1.04 -3.91 -4.26
N ALA A 83 -1.57 -3.36 -5.35
CA ALA A 83 -1.34 -3.84 -6.70
C ALA A 83 0.15 -3.70 -7.09
N GLU A 84 0.75 -2.54 -6.82
CA GLU A 84 2.18 -2.29 -7.02
C GLU A 84 3.06 -3.27 -6.22
N ALA A 85 2.69 -3.52 -4.95
CA ALA A 85 3.44 -4.45 -4.09
C ALA A 85 3.32 -5.91 -4.54
N ARG A 86 2.17 -6.33 -5.08
CA ARG A 86 1.97 -7.68 -5.63
C ARG A 86 2.77 -7.89 -6.91
N GLN A 87 2.70 -6.94 -7.84
CA GLN A 87 3.48 -7.00 -9.08
C GLN A 87 4.98 -7.09 -8.81
N SER A 88 5.49 -6.33 -7.83
CA SER A 88 6.89 -6.39 -7.41
C SER A 88 7.26 -7.72 -6.72
N GLY A 89 6.33 -8.30 -5.96
CA GLY A 89 6.53 -9.60 -5.29
C GLY A 89 6.50 -10.80 -6.25
N ASP A 90 5.63 -10.77 -7.26
CA ASP A 90 5.51 -11.84 -8.27
C ASP A 90 6.74 -11.85 -9.20
N ASN A 91 7.24 -10.68 -9.61
CA ASN A 91 8.49 -10.56 -10.35
C ASN A 91 9.70 -11.15 -9.59
N LEU A 92 9.72 -10.99 -8.26
CA LEU A 92 10.75 -11.58 -7.40
C LEU A 92 10.57 -13.11 -7.31
N SER A 93 9.35 -13.60 -7.13
CA SER A 93 9.07 -15.04 -7.11
C SER A 93 9.42 -15.74 -8.42
N GLU A 94 9.13 -15.14 -9.58
CA GLU A 94 9.52 -15.69 -10.88
C GLU A 94 11.04 -15.66 -11.11
N THR A 95 11.71 -14.58 -10.66
CA THR A 95 13.17 -14.43 -10.81
C THR A 95 13.98 -15.42 -9.95
N PHE A 96 13.43 -15.84 -8.81
CA PHE A 96 14.08 -16.75 -7.85
C PHE A 96 13.48 -18.16 -7.80
N GLY A 97 12.28 -18.39 -8.31
CA GLY A 97 11.57 -19.68 -8.30
C GLY A 97 11.92 -20.62 -9.46
N GLY A 98 12.74 -20.18 -10.42
CA GLY A 98 13.13 -20.98 -11.59
C GLY A 98 14.40 -21.81 -11.39
N ARG A 99 14.31 -22.90 -10.61
CA ARG A 99 15.04 -24.19 -10.81
C ARG A 99 14.79 -25.15 -9.63
N GLU A 100 13.74 -25.95 -9.75
CA GLU A 100 13.83 -27.35 -9.35
C GLU A 100 13.73 -28.14 -10.66
N GLU A 101 14.90 -28.50 -11.20
CA GLU A 101 15.03 -29.50 -12.26
C GLU A 101 14.81 -30.87 -11.60
N GLU A 102 13.78 -31.59 -12.01
CA GLU A 102 13.78 -33.06 -12.18
C GLU A 102 12.86 -33.48 -13.32
#